data_AF-A0A662J8W8-F1
#
_entry.id   AF-A0A662J8W8-F1
#
_cell.length_a   1.000
_cell.length_b   1.000
_cell.length_c   1.000
_cell.angle_alpha   90.00
_cell.angle_beta   90.00
_cell.angle_gamma   90.00
#
_symmetry.space_group_name_H-M   'P 1'
#
loop_
_entity.id
_entity.type
_entity.pdbx_description
1 polymer ?
#
loop_
_entity_poly.entity_id
_entity_poly.type
_entity_poly.pdbx_seq_one_letter_code
_entity_poly.pdbx_strand_id
1 'polypeptide(L)'
;MWFKSGWVVGFKLRYPSSGEVAEAIREVLAKYPLLKPDELVDRVREVLEEDGRYAGLVTAKRVWRLYEEMVRRGVIYDVLGVVEGK
;
A
#
# COMPACT_ATOMS: atom_id res chain seq x y z
N MET A 1 -13.09 -21.46 2.16
CA MET A 1 -13.14 -21.27 3.61
C MET A 1 -12.98 -19.77 3.87
N TRP A 2 -14.10 -19.04 3.93
CA TRP A 2 -14.12 -17.58 4.08
C TRP A 2 -14.25 -17.27 5.58
N PHE A 3 -13.23 -16.64 6.16
CA PHE A 3 -13.16 -16.45 7.60
C PHE A 3 -14.22 -15.44 8.08
N LYS A 4 -15.03 -15.90 9.04
CA LYS A 4 -15.92 -15.11 9.86
C LYS A 4 -15.10 -14.19 10.78
N SER A 5 -15.55 -12.96 10.98
CA SER A 5 -16.02 -12.50 12.31
C SER A 5 -16.59 -11.08 12.20
N GLY A 6 -17.75 -10.90 12.82
CA GLY A 6 -18.31 -9.59 13.12
C GLY A 6 -17.63 -8.96 14.34
N TRP A 7 -18.20 -7.80 14.74
CA TRP A 7 -17.72 -6.82 15.74
C TRP A 7 -16.71 -5.85 15.11
N VAL A 8 -16.85 -4.52 15.16
CA VAL A 8 -17.46 -3.66 16.20
C VAL A 8 -17.75 -2.27 15.60
N VAL A 9 -18.83 -1.63 16.08
CA VAL A 9 -19.13 -0.18 16.23
C VAL A 9 -18.75 0.77 15.07
N GLY A 10 -19.68 1.64 14.64
CA GLY A 10 -19.55 2.60 13.54
C GLY A 10 -18.36 3.58 13.59
N PHE A 11 -17.13 3.07 13.41
CA PHE A 11 -15.98 3.82 12.96
C PHE A 11 -16.13 3.97 11.46
N LYS A 12 -16.42 5.19 11.00
CA LYS A 12 -16.38 5.54 9.59
C LYS A 12 -14.92 5.40 9.15
N LEU A 13 -14.53 4.22 8.66
CA LEU A 13 -13.18 3.95 8.17
C LEU A 13 -12.82 5.06 7.17
N ARG A 14 -11.74 5.77 7.47
CA ARG A 14 -11.33 6.92 6.67
C ARG A 14 -10.62 6.41 5.42
N TYR A 15 -10.96 6.99 4.27
CA TYR A 15 -10.22 6.75 3.05
C TYR A 15 -8.80 7.31 3.19
N PRO A 16 -7.75 6.54 2.88
CA PRO A 16 -6.38 6.96 3.12
C PRO A 16 -5.97 8.11 2.18
N SER A 17 -5.31 9.10 2.77
CA SER A 17 -4.60 10.16 2.06
C SER A 17 -3.40 9.63 1.29
N SER A 18 -2.83 10.44 0.39
CA SER A 18 -1.63 10.04 -0.35
C SER A 18 -0.44 9.79 0.57
N GLY A 19 -0.31 10.54 1.68
CA GLY A 19 0.74 10.32 2.68
C GLY A 19 0.60 8.97 3.38
N GLU A 20 -0.62 8.58 3.72
CA GLU A 20 -0.89 7.27 4.35
C GLU A 20 -0.63 6.11 3.37
N VAL A 21 -0.99 6.25 2.10
CA VAL A 21 -0.65 5.23 1.09
C VAL A 21 0.86 5.14 0.85
N ALA A 22 1.57 6.28 0.82
CA ALA A 22 3.02 6.32 0.69
C ALA A 22 3.73 5.66 1.89
N GLU A 23 3.22 5.90 3.10
CA GLU A 23 3.74 5.27 4.30
C GLU A 23 3.50 3.76 4.29
N ALA A 24 2.31 3.31 3.90
CA ALA A 24 2.01 1.89 3.73
C ALA A 24 2.92 1.23 2.68
N ILE A 25 3.25 1.91 1.57
CA ILE A 25 4.24 1.42 0.59
C ILE A 25 5.60 1.22 1.26
N ARG A 26 6.08 2.21 2.02
CA ARG A 26 7.37 2.13 2.74
C ARG A 26 7.39 0.96 3.72
N GLU A 27 6.32 0.78 4.48
CA GLU A 27 6.17 -0.30 5.45
C GLU A 27 6.16 -1.68 4.78
N VAL A 28 5.41 -1.83 3.68
CA VAL A 28 5.38 -3.07 2.89
C VAL A 28 6.77 -3.44 2.39
N LEU A 29 7.51 -2.48 1.82
CA LEU A 29 8.87 -2.74 1.32
C LEU A 29 9.85 -3.11 2.45
N ALA A 30 9.67 -2.52 3.64
CA ALA A 30 10.48 -2.85 4.81
C ALA A 30 10.16 -4.24 5.39
N LYS A 31 8.87 -4.62 5.43
CA LYS A 31 8.41 -5.92 5.95
C LYS A 31 8.69 -7.08 4.98
N TYR A 32 8.68 -6.82 3.67
CA TYR A 32 8.76 -7.85 2.64
C TYR A 32 9.93 -7.57 1.65
N PRO A 33 11.19 -7.89 2.01
CA PRO A 33 12.34 -7.61 1.15
C PRO A 33 12.35 -8.35 -0.20
N LEU A 34 11.58 -9.44 -0.33
CA LEU A 34 11.45 -10.24 -1.56
C LEU A 34 10.09 -10.06 -2.23
N LEU A 35 9.38 -8.97 -1.92
CA LEU A 35 8.09 -8.64 -2.50
C LEU A 35 8.17 -8.58 -4.03
N LYS A 36 7.25 -9.25 -4.72
CA LYS A 36 7.13 -9.12 -6.17
C LYS A 36 6.26 -7.91 -6.54
N PRO A 37 6.50 -7.27 -7.70
CA PRO A 37 5.70 -6.14 -8.14
C PRO A 37 4.19 -6.40 -8.13
N ASP A 38 3.74 -7.57 -8.56
CA ASP A 38 2.32 -7.95 -8.62
C ASP A 38 1.65 -8.02 -7.23
N GLU A 39 2.42 -8.23 -6.17
CA GLU A 39 1.91 -8.34 -4.79
C GLU A 39 1.78 -6.99 -4.09
N LEU A 40 2.45 -5.93 -4.58
CA LEU A 40 2.55 -4.64 -3.89
C LEU A 40 1.18 -4.07 -3.52
N VAL A 41 0.24 -4.08 -4.47
CA VAL A 41 -1.06 -3.42 -4.30
C VAL A 41 -1.88 -4.08 -3.20
N ASP A 42 -1.87 -5.41 -3.15
CA ASP A 42 -2.64 -6.15 -2.16
C ASP A 42 -2.02 -6.01 -0.76
N ARG A 43 -0.68 -6.07 -0.65
CA ARG A 43 0.02 -5.82 0.62
C ARG A 43 -0.19 -4.40 1.16
N VAL A 44 -0.21 -3.40 0.28
CA VAL A 44 -0.50 -2.01 0.68
C VAL A 44 -1.92 -1.89 1.23
N ARG A 45 -2.89 -2.59 0.63
CA ARG A 45 -4.27 -2.61 1.14
C ARG A 45 -4.36 -3.30 2.50
N GLU A 46 -3.70 -4.43 2.67
CA GLU A 46 -3.63 -5.16 3.95
C GLU A 46 -3.10 -4.25 5.07
N VAL A 47 -1.95 -3.61 4.87
CA VAL A 47 -1.36 -2.69 5.87
C VAL A 47 -2.30 -1.53 6.19
N LEU A 48 -2.94 -0.94 5.19
CA LEU A 48 -3.91 0.14 5.41
C LEU A 48 -5.14 -0.32 6.20
N GLU A 49 -5.63 -1.53 5.96
CA GLU A 49 -6.77 -2.11 6.69
C GLU A 49 -6.40 -2.48 8.12
N GLU A 50 -5.19 -3.01 8.35
CA GLU A 50 -4.61 -3.23 9.68
C GLU A 50 -4.54 -1.92 10.48
N ASP A 51 -4.25 -0.80 9.82
CA ASP A 51 -4.25 0.56 10.39
C ASP A 51 -5.65 1.19 10.55
N GLY A 52 -6.71 0.43 10.28
CA GLY A 52 -8.10 0.93 10.37
C GLY A 52 -8.44 1.97 9.30
N ARG A 53 -7.83 1.87 8.10
CA ARG A 53 -8.19 2.66 6.92
C ARG A 53 -9.05 1.85 5.96
N TYR A 54 -9.94 2.53 5.24
CA TYR A 54 -10.74 1.87 4.20
C TYR A 54 -9.93 1.76 2.90
N ALA A 55 -9.30 0.61 2.67
CA ALA A 55 -8.47 0.39 1.48
C ALA A 55 -9.24 -0.15 0.26
N GLY A 56 -10.52 -0.50 0.40
CA GLY A 56 -11.34 -1.06 -0.69
C GLY A 56 -11.46 -0.19 -1.95
N LEU A 57 -11.17 1.11 -1.86
CA LEU A 57 -11.14 2.06 -3.00
C LEU A 57 -9.71 2.50 -3.40
N VAL A 58 -8.68 1.89 -2.82
CA VAL A 58 -7.28 2.13 -3.22
C VAL A 58 -7.01 1.32 -4.48
N THR A 59 -6.78 2.01 -5.60
CA THR A 59 -6.55 1.37 -6.90
C THR A 59 -5.08 1.09 -7.12
N ALA A 60 -4.77 0.07 -7.95
CA ALA A 60 -3.41 -0.22 -8.38
C ALA A 60 -2.71 1.01 -8.98
N LYS A 61 -3.43 1.76 -9.84
CA LYS A 61 -2.91 3.00 -10.46
C LYS A 61 -2.47 4.03 -9.40
N ARG A 62 -3.22 4.17 -8.30
CA ARG A 62 -2.89 5.12 -7.24
C ARG A 62 -1.62 4.71 -6.49
N VAL A 63 -1.51 3.42 -6.14
CA VAL A 63 -0.34 2.86 -5.45
C VAL A 63 0.90 3.03 -6.33
N TRP A 64 0.84 2.58 -7.58
CA TRP A 64 1.97 2.66 -8.51
C TRP A 64 2.42 4.09 -8.79
N ARG A 65 1.48 5.02 -8.97
CA ARG A 65 1.83 6.44 -9.16
C ARG A 65 2.59 6.98 -7.95
N LEU A 66 2.17 6.63 -6.73
CA LEU A 66 2.85 7.10 -5.51
C LEU A 66 4.21 6.43 -5.34
N TYR A 67 4.32 5.12 -5.60
CA TYR A 67 5.61 4.43 -5.63
C TYR A 67 6.59 5.10 -6.61
N GLU A 68 6.18 5.30 -7.86
CA GLU A 68 6.98 5.96 -8.89
C GLU A 68 7.40 7.38 -8.49
N GLU A 69 6.47 8.16 -7.90
CA GLU A 69 6.77 9.50 -7.39
C GLU A 69 7.82 9.44 -6.26
N MET A 70 7.68 8.51 -5.32
CA MET A 70 8.62 8.33 -4.21
C MET A 70 10.01 7.95 -4.71
N VAL A 71 10.12 7.04 -5.67
CA VAL A 71 11.39 6.66 -6.32
C VAL A 71 12.02 7.86 -7.01
N ARG A 72 11.28 8.55 -7.90
CA ARG A 72 11.80 9.70 -8.66
C ARG A 72 12.24 10.87 -7.78
N ARG A 73 11.63 11.02 -6.61
CA ARG A 73 12.00 12.05 -5.62
C ARG A 73 13.13 11.63 -4.70
N GLY A 74 13.65 10.40 -4.82
CA GLY A 74 14.70 9.85 -3.96
C GLY A 74 14.24 9.57 -2.53
N VAL A 75 12.93 9.42 -2.31
CA VAL A 75 12.36 9.11 -0.98
C VAL A 75 12.58 7.62 -0.65
N ILE A 76 12.52 6.76 -1.66
CA ILE A 76 12.85 5.34 -1.59
C ILE A 76 13.70 4.95 -2.80
N TYR A 77 14.46 3.87 -2.69
CA TYR A 77 15.10 3.24 -3.86
C TYR A 77 14.06 2.50 -4.71
N ASP A 78 14.37 2.23 -5.98
CA ASP A 78 13.55 1.37 -6.84
C ASP A 78 13.70 -0.11 -6.45
N VAL A 79 13.21 -0.47 -5.27
CA VAL A 79 13.32 -1.82 -4.69
C VAL A 79 12.70 -2.87 -5.61
N LEU A 80 11.64 -2.51 -6.33
CA LEU A 80 10.94 -3.42 -7.25
C LEU A 80 11.51 -3.41 -8.66
N GLY A 81 12.45 -2.51 -8.98
CA GLY A 81 13.13 -2.44 -10.28
C GLY A 81 12.22 -2.11 -11.47
N VAL A 82 11.15 -1.33 -11.26
CA VAL A 82 10.13 -1.05 -12.30
C VAL A 82 10.12 0.40 -12.80
N VAL A 83 10.99 1.25 -12.27
CA VAL A 83 11.06 2.70 -12.56
C VAL A 83 12.37 3.10 -13.24
N GLU A 84 13.53 2.76 -12.67
CA GLU A 84 14.84 3.29 -13.14
C GLU A 84 15.31 2.68 -14.47
N GLY A 85 14.68 1.61 -14.94
CA GLY A 85 14.95 0.99 -16.25
C GLY A 85 14.15 1.57 -17.43
N LYS A 86 13.51 2.74 -17.27
CA LYS A 86 12.66 3.38 -18.29
C LYS A 86 13.14 4.76 -18.69
#